data_AF-A0A9E5N7G6-F1
#
_entry.id   AF-A0A9E5N7G6-F1
#
_cell.length_a   1.000
_cell.length_b   1.000
_cell.length_c   1.000
_cell.angle_alpha   90.00
_cell.angle_beta   90.00
_cell.angle_gamma   90.00
#
_symmetry.space_group_name_H-M   'P 1'
#
loop_
_entity.id
_entity.type
_entity.pdbx_description
1 polymer ?
#
loop_
_entity_poly.entity_id
_entity_poly.type
_entity_poly.pdbx_seq_one_letter_code
_entity_poly.pdbx_strand_id
1 'polypeptide(L)' 'EGLTNPEIAEMLGASLSTIKIRLHRAREKLRAALSEGCLFTIDERGVFVCEPKRPKPEP' A
#
# COMPACT_ATOMS: atom_id res chain seq x y z
N GLU A 1 -9.05 -1.39 -13.61
CA GLU A 1 -9.57 -2.63 -12.98
C GLU A 1 -8.42 -3.56 -12.61
N GLY A 2 -8.53 -4.29 -11.50
CA GLY A 2 -7.51 -5.22 -10.98
C GLY A 2 -8.12 -6.58 -10.63
N LEU A 3 -7.29 -7.55 -10.24
CA LEU A 3 -7.74 -8.93 -9.94
C LEU A 3 -8.66 -8.98 -8.71
N THR A 4 -9.69 -9.82 -8.78
CA THR A 4 -10.58 -10.13 -7.66
C THR A 4 -9.92 -11.09 -6.68
N ASN A 5 -10.40 -11.12 -5.42
CA ASN A 5 -9.86 -12.04 -4.42
C ASN A 5 -9.94 -13.53 -4.83
N PRO A 6 -11.03 -14.02 -5.48
CA PRO A 6 -11.07 -15.38 -6.03
C PRO A 6 -10.01 -15.63 -7.11
N GLU A 7 -9.81 -14.73 -8.08
CA GLU A 7 -8.79 -14.89 -9.12
C GLU A 7 -7.38 -14.93 -8.53
N ILE A 8 -7.11 -14.10 -7.52
CA ILE A 8 -5.82 -14.13 -6.79
C ILE A 8 -5.66 -15.46 -6.03
N ALA A 9 -6.75 -15.97 -5.42
CA ALA A 9 -6.73 -17.22 -4.67
C ALA A 9 -6.40 -18.41 -5.57
N GLU A 10 -7.05 -18.48 -6.74
CA GLU A 10 -6.77 -19.48 -7.77
C GLU A 10 -5.33 -19.38 -8.28
N MET A 11 -4.91 -18.18 -8.69
CA MET A 11 -3.57 -17.93 -9.24
C MET A 11 -2.45 -18.30 -8.25
N LEU A 12 -2.66 -18.08 -6.95
CA LEU A 12 -1.66 -18.34 -5.91
C LEU A 12 -1.82 -19.70 -5.21
N GLY A 13 -2.79 -20.53 -5.62
CA GLY A 13 -3.06 -21.82 -4.98
C GLY A 13 -3.39 -21.70 -3.49
N ALA A 14 -4.08 -20.63 -3.08
CA ALA A 14 -4.39 -20.34 -1.68
C ALA A 14 -5.91 -20.22 -1.47
N SER A 15 -6.36 -20.38 -0.21
CA SER A 15 -7.79 -20.17 0.09
C SER A 15 -8.18 -18.70 -0.01
N LEU A 16 -9.46 -18.45 -0.33
CA LEU A 16 -10.04 -17.10 -0.34
C LEU A 16 -9.86 -16.37 1.01
N SER A 17 -9.99 -17.09 2.12
CA SER A 17 -9.75 -16.54 3.47
C SER A 17 -8.29 -16.12 3.67
N THR A 18 -7.34 -16.92 3.19
CA THR A 18 -5.91 -16.60 3.23
C THR A 18 -5.61 -15.33 2.44
N ILE A 19 -6.16 -15.20 1.23
CA ILE A 19 -5.96 -14.01 0.40
C ILE A 19 -6.52 -12.76 1.06
N LYS A 20 -7.73 -12.82 1.64
CA LYS A 20 -8.32 -11.68 2.37
C LYS A 20 -7.42 -11.20 3.50
N ILE A 21 -6.88 -12.12 4.30
CA ILE A 21 -5.98 -11.79 5.42
C ILE A 21 -4.66 -11.19 4.89
N ARG A 22 -4.06 -11.80 3.86
CA ARG A 22 -2.81 -11.31 3.27
C ARG A 22 -2.96 -9.91 2.69
N LEU A 23 -4.01 -9.66 1.91
CA LEU A 23 -4.27 -8.35 1.32
C LEU A 23 -4.56 -7.29 2.39
N HIS A 24 -5.30 -7.62 3.44
CA HIS A 24 -5.49 -6.72 4.56
C HIS A 24 -4.14 -6.34 5.18
N ARG A 25 -3.33 -7.33 5.57
CA ARG A 25 -2.01 -7.08 6.17
C ARG A 25 -1.05 -6.34 5.23
N ALA A 26 -1.07 -6.64 3.94
CA ALA A 26 -0.24 -5.97 2.95
C ALA A 26 -0.60 -4.48 2.84
N ARG A 27 -1.91 -4.15 2.83
CA ARG A 27 -2.37 -2.75 2.84
C ARG A 27 -1.95 -2.02 4.11
N GLU A 28 -2.07 -2.64 5.27
CA GLU A 28 -1.63 -2.03 6.53
C GLU A 28 -0.12 -1.78 6.54
N LYS A 29 0.69 -2.75 6.08
CA LYS A 29 2.13 -2.58 5.96
C LYS A 29 2.51 -1.48 4.98
N LEU A 30 1.85 -1.43 3.82
CA LEU A 30 2.09 -0.40 2.82
C LEU A 30 1.72 0.99 3.37
N ARG A 31 0.58 1.11 4.05
CA ARG A 31 0.18 2.35 4.73
C ARG A 31 1.22 2.78 5.75
N ALA A 32 1.69 1.87 6.60
CA ALA A 32 2.72 2.18 7.59
C ALA A 32 4.01 2.69 6.93
N ALA A 33 4.52 1.98 5.93
CA ALA A 33 5.74 2.35 5.22
C ALA A 33 5.60 3.71 4.51
N LEU A 34 4.47 3.95 3.85
CA LEU A 34 4.19 5.23 3.21
C LEU A 34 4.00 6.36 4.24
N SER A 35 3.29 6.12 5.34
CA SER A 35 3.15 7.12 6.41
C SER A 35 4.49 7.47 7.06
N GLU A 36 5.43 6.53 7.12
CA GLU A 36 6.79 6.77 7.59
C GLU A 36 7.58 7.59 6.56
N GLY A 37 7.60 7.17 5.29
CA GLY A 37 8.46 7.73 4.25
C GLY A 37 7.90 8.91 3.44
N CYS A 38 6.59 9.11 3.39
CA CYS A 38 5.94 10.18 2.64
C CYS A 38 5.38 11.27 3.55
N LEU A 39 5.54 12.52 3.13
CA LEU A 39 4.67 13.62 3.51
C LEU A 39 3.50 13.64 2.52
N PHE A 40 2.28 13.46 3.03
CA PHE A 40 1.06 13.53 2.23
C PHE A 40 0.42 14.91 2.34
N THR A 41 0.17 15.55 1.20
CA THR A 41 -0.50 16.86 1.12
C THR A 41 -1.51 16.88 -0.03
N ILE A 42 -2.37 17.90 -0.03
CA ILE A 42 -3.17 18.28 -1.20
C ILE A 42 -2.49 19.49 -1.82
N ASP A 43 -2.12 19.40 -3.09
CA ASP A 43 -1.47 20.51 -3.80
C ASP A 43 -2.49 21.61 -4.19
N GLU A 44 -1.99 22.69 -4.81
CA GLU A 44 -2.81 23.83 -5.24
C GLU A 44 -3.91 23.47 -6.26
N ARG A 45 -3.79 22.32 -6.93
CA ARG A 45 -4.76 21.79 -7.90
C ARG A 45 -5.80 20.88 -7.24
N GLY A 46 -5.72 20.67 -5.93
CA GLY A 46 -6.58 19.72 -5.21
C GLY A 46 -6.14 18.27 -5.33
N VAL A 47 -4.91 17.99 -5.80
CA VAL A 47 -4.40 16.63 -6.01
C VAL A 47 -3.71 16.11 -4.77
N PHE A 48 -4.03 14.87 -4.37
CA PHE A 48 -3.34 14.16 -3.28
C PHE A 48 -1.97 13.69 -3.72
N VAL A 49 -0.92 14.25 -3.10
CA VAL A 49 0.48 14.00 -3.45
C VAL A 49 1.22 13.36 -2.26
N CYS A 50 2.14 12.44 -2.57
CA CYS A 50 3.19 12.02 -1.63
C CYS A 50 4.51 12.64 -2.08
N GLU A 51 5.18 13.33 -1.17
CA GLU A 51 6.59 13.68 -1.32
C GLU A 51 7.45 12.89 -0.33
N PRO A 52 8.64 12.40 -0.72
CA PRO A 52 9.54 11.76 0.24
C PRO A 52 9.91 12.73 1.37
N LYS A 53 9.72 12.28 2.63
CA LYS A 53 10.36 12.96 3.76
C LYS A 53 11.86 12.83 3.53
N ARG A 54 12.58 13.96 3.51
CA ARG A 54 14.02 14.02 3.21
C ARG A 54 14.75 12.86 3.89
N PRO A 55 15.70 12.17 3.21
CA PRO A 55 16.44 11.10 3.85
C PRO A 55 17.06 11.63 5.15
N LYS A 56 17.04 10.81 6.22
CA LYS A 56 17.90 11.07 7.37
C LYS A 56 19.33 11.20 6.82
N PRO A 57 20.10 12.23 7.20
CA PRO A 57 21.52 12.26 6.84
C PRO A 57 22.15 10.95 7.30
N GLU A 58 22.82 10.25 6.38
CA GLU A 58 23.57 9.04 6.70
C GLU A 58 24.70 9.39 7.69
N PRO A 59 24.95 8.55 8.72
CA PRO A 59 26.00 8.78 9.69
C PRO A 59 27.42 8.63 9.12
#